data_AF-A0A5C6FDI5-F1
#
_entry.id   AF-A0A5C6FDI5-F1
#
_cell.length_a   1.000
_cell.length_b   1.000
_cell.length_c   1.000
_cell.angle_alpha   90.00
_cell.angle_beta   90.00
_cell.angle_gamma   90.00
#
_symmetry.space_group_name_H-M   'P 1'
#
loop_
_entity.id
_entity.type
_entity.pdbx_description
1 polymer ?
#
loop_
_entity_poly.entity_id
_entity_poly.type
_entity_poly.pdbx_seq_one_letter_code
_entity_poly.pdbx_strand_id
1 'polypeptide(L)'
;MRGLTYAIAAIAAVGIMIAIGSRPAEEAPASAATAVSTAAMAESGTLTLKVPEMMCPFSCYPRVKESLENTAAVNGVELAAQKVEGVIDNRQVIVSYDAGFNLADAIDALQKEGFTESEMVQ
;
A
#
# COMPACT_ATOMS: atom_id res chain seq x y z
N MET A 1 45.87 -24.20 -23.11
CA MET A 1 44.93 -23.60 -22.14
C MET A 1 43.64 -23.09 -22.81
N ARG A 2 42.89 -23.95 -23.52
CA ARG A 2 41.63 -23.53 -24.18
C ARG A 2 40.49 -24.56 -24.12
N GLY A 3 40.74 -25.75 -23.56
CA GLY A 3 39.73 -26.81 -23.43
C GLY A 3 38.90 -26.76 -22.14
N LEU A 4 39.40 -26.09 -21.10
CA LEU A 4 38.73 -25.99 -19.80
C LEU A 4 37.59 -24.95 -19.76
N THR A 5 37.59 -23.99 -20.69
CA THR A 5 36.58 -22.92 -20.76
C THR A 5 35.26 -23.37 -21.36
N TYR A 6 35.25 -24.41 -22.22
CA TYR A 6 34.01 -24.88 -22.86
C TYR A 6 33.21 -25.87 -22.00
N ALA A 7 33.84 -26.53 -21.01
CA ALA A 7 33.13 -27.43 -20.10
C ALA A 7 32.25 -26.68 -19.09
N ILE A 8 32.58 -25.42 -18.77
CA ILE A 8 31.84 -24.61 -17.80
C ILE A 8 30.55 -24.03 -18.41
N ALA A 9 30.54 -23.75 -19.71
CA ALA A 9 29.37 -23.18 -20.40
C ALA A 9 28.21 -24.19 -20.57
N ALA A 10 28.52 -25.50 -20.69
CA ALA A 10 27.50 -26.52 -20.89
C ALA A 10 26.72 -26.88 -19.62
N ILE A 11 27.32 -26.70 -18.43
CA ILE A 11 26.69 -27.03 -17.14
C ILE A 11 25.74 -25.91 -16.69
N ALA A 12 25.95 -24.67 -17.13
CA ALA A 12 25.07 -23.54 -16.82
C ALA A 12 23.69 -23.62 -17.50
N ALA A 13 23.58 -24.25 -18.67
CA ALA A 13 22.32 -24.31 -19.42
C ALA A 13 21.33 -25.36 -18.86
N VAL A 14 21.81 -26.44 -18.25
CA VAL A 14 20.94 -27.49 -17.68
C VAL A 14 20.49 -27.14 -16.26
N GLY A 15 21.28 -26.36 -15.51
CA GLY A 15 20.90 -25.91 -14.16
C GLY A 15 19.72 -24.92 -14.14
N ILE A 16 19.55 -24.13 -15.20
CA ILE A 16 18.48 -23.12 -15.27
C ILE A 16 17.10 -23.77 -15.50
N MET A 17 17.02 -24.88 -16.24
CA MET A 17 15.73 -25.55 -16.50
C MET A 17 15.16 -26.25 -15.27
N ILE A 18 15.99 -26.69 -14.31
CA ILE A 18 15.53 -27.33 -13.06
C ILE A 18 15.16 -26.27 -12.00
N ALA A 19 15.72 -25.07 -12.07
CA ALA A 19 15.39 -23.98 -11.15
C ALA A 19 14.01 -23.32 -11.42
N ILE A 20 13.36 -23.60 -12.56
CA ILE A 20 12.04 -23.04 -12.91
C ILE A 20 10.90 -23.90 -12.34
N GLY A 21 11.15 -25.16 -11.96
CA GLY A 21 10.13 -26.04 -11.38
C GLY A 21 9.88 -25.88 -9.88
N SER A 22 10.68 -25.05 -9.18
CA SER A 22 10.62 -24.97 -7.71
C SER A 22 10.84 -23.55 -7.16
N ARG A 23 10.56 -22.52 -7.96
CA ARG A 23 10.48 -21.14 -7.49
C ARG A 23 9.01 -20.80 -7.20
N PRO A 24 8.59 -20.64 -5.93
CA PRO A 24 7.45 -19.79 -5.65
C PRO A 24 7.82 -18.39 -6.15
N ALA A 25 6.96 -17.85 -7.02
CA ALA A 25 7.01 -16.55 -7.68
C ALA A 25 8.07 -15.55 -7.16
N GLU A 26 9.09 -15.31 -7.98
CA GLU A 26 9.87 -14.07 -7.93
C GLU A 26 9.24 -13.12 -8.94
N GLU A 27 8.38 -12.23 -8.44
CA GLU A 27 7.76 -11.14 -9.19
C GLU A 27 8.81 -10.09 -9.54
N ALA A 28 9.06 -9.92 -10.85
CA ALA A 28 9.58 -8.67 -11.41
C ALA A 28 8.62 -7.52 -11.03
N PRO A 29 9.08 -6.25 -10.96
CA PRO A 29 8.22 -5.14 -10.56
C PRO A 29 7.25 -4.84 -11.69
N ALA A 30 6.17 -5.62 -11.76
CA ALA A 30 4.92 -5.16 -12.29
C ALA A 30 4.56 -3.94 -11.46
N SER A 31 4.25 -2.84 -12.16
CA SER A 31 3.56 -1.69 -11.60
C SER A 31 2.49 -2.21 -10.63
N ALA A 32 2.79 -2.14 -9.33
CA ALA A 32 1.90 -2.61 -8.29
C ALA A 32 0.73 -1.64 -8.26
N ALA A 33 -0.27 -1.89 -9.10
CA ALA A 33 -1.62 -1.67 -8.68
C ALA A 33 -1.81 -2.61 -7.50
N THR A 34 -1.47 -2.12 -6.31
CA THR A 34 -1.69 -2.78 -5.03
C THR A 34 -3.13 -3.26 -5.06
N ALA A 35 -3.33 -4.56 -5.23
CA ALA A 35 -4.66 -5.14 -5.13
C ALA A 35 -5.15 -4.75 -3.74
N VAL A 36 -6.17 -3.89 -3.69
CA VAL A 36 -6.80 -3.47 -2.44
C VAL A 36 -7.25 -4.77 -1.77
N SER A 37 -6.54 -5.18 -0.73
CA SER A 37 -6.85 -6.42 -0.03
C SER A 37 -8.22 -6.22 0.59
N THR A 38 -9.23 -6.88 0.01
CA THR A 38 -10.61 -6.89 0.50
C THR A 38 -10.78 -7.79 1.73
N ALA A 39 -9.71 -8.50 2.12
CA ALA A 39 -9.66 -9.26 3.34
C ALA A 39 -9.40 -8.33 4.52
N ALA A 40 -10.21 -8.48 5.57
CA ALA A 40 -9.99 -7.79 6.84
C ALA A 40 -8.60 -8.14 7.40
N MET A 41 -7.92 -7.13 7.95
CA MET A 41 -6.60 -7.27 8.54
C MET A 41 -6.68 -8.18 9.77
N ALA A 42 -5.80 -9.18 9.85
CA ALA A 42 -5.81 -10.15 10.96
C ALA A 42 -5.23 -9.58 12.27
N GLU A 43 -4.40 -8.55 12.18
CA GLU A 43 -3.69 -7.93 13.30
C GLU A 43 -3.91 -6.42 13.30
N SER A 44 -3.76 -5.80 14.48
CA SER A 44 -3.72 -4.34 14.61
C SER A 44 -2.47 -3.77 13.97
N GLY A 45 -2.54 -2.55 13.44
CA GLY A 45 -1.39 -1.91 12.83
C GLY A 45 -1.64 -0.46 12.43
N THR A 46 -0.75 0.03 11.59
CA THR A 46 -0.85 1.35 10.97
C THR A 46 -0.68 1.22 9.47
N LEU A 47 -1.49 1.96 8.71
CA LEU A 47 -1.32 2.10 7.27
C LEU A 47 -1.36 3.55 6.87
N THR A 48 -0.82 3.85 5.69
CA THR A 48 -0.89 5.18 5.11
C THR A 48 -1.86 5.18 3.94
N LEU A 49 -2.82 6.10 3.95
CA LEU A 49 -3.69 6.39 2.81
C LEU A 49 -3.26 7.70 2.18
N LYS A 50 -3.15 7.71 0.86
CA LYS A 50 -3.03 8.90 0.04
C LYS A 50 -4.44 9.38 -0.28
N VAL A 51 -4.69 10.68 -0.06
CA VAL A 51 -5.98 11.33 -0.32
C VAL A 51 -5.74 12.58 -1.18
N PRO A 52 -5.56 12.43 -2.50
CA PRO A 52 -5.12 13.53 -3.38
C PRO A 52 -6.05 14.74 -3.37
N GLU A 53 -7.33 14.53 -3.13
CA GLU A 53 -8.37 15.57 -3.15
C GLU A 53 -8.45 16.37 -1.83
N MET A 54 -7.68 15.98 -0.80
CA MET A 54 -7.60 16.70 0.48
C MET A 54 -6.75 17.98 0.35
N MET A 55 -7.33 19.03 -0.22
CA MET A 55 -6.67 20.31 -0.47
C MET A 55 -6.77 21.30 0.71
N CYS A 56 -7.77 21.15 1.58
CA CYS A 56 -8.10 22.16 2.58
C CYS A 56 -7.87 21.65 4.02
N PRO A 57 -7.01 22.29 4.84
CA PRO A 57 -6.69 21.84 6.20
C PRO A 57 -7.87 21.94 7.17
N PHE A 58 -8.71 22.97 7.03
CA PHE A 58 -9.81 23.23 7.97
C PHE A 58 -11.13 22.55 7.62
N SER A 59 -11.23 21.93 6.43
CA SER A 59 -12.49 21.32 5.98
C SER A 59 -12.29 19.90 5.45
N CYS A 60 -11.32 19.67 4.58
CA CYS A 60 -11.13 18.36 3.97
C CYS A 60 -10.54 17.37 4.96
N TYR A 61 -9.50 17.73 5.72
CA TYR A 61 -8.91 16.81 6.68
C TYR A 61 -9.88 16.37 7.80
N PRO A 62 -10.62 17.29 8.45
CA PRO A 62 -11.62 16.87 9.45
C PRO A 62 -12.65 15.90 8.88
N ARG A 63 -13.09 16.10 7.63
CA ARG A 63 -14.00 15.19 6.92
C ARG A 63 -13.39 13.82 6.70
N VAL A 64 -12.19 13.76 6.13
CA VAL A 64 -11.43 12.51 5.92
C VAL A 64 -11.25 11.75 7.23
N LYS A 65 -10.85 12.47 8.28
CA LYS A 65 -10.66 11.93 9.62
C LYS A 65 -11.95 11.34 10.16
N GLU A 66 -13.04 12.11 10.16
CA GLU A 66 -14.34 11.66 10.66
C GLU A 66 -14.86 10.44 9.88
N SER A 67 -14.74 10.40 8.56
CA SER A 67 -15.16 9.24 7.75
C SER A 67 -14.40 7.97 8.08
N LEU A 68 -13.07 8.09 8.27
CA LEU A 68 -12.22 6.95 8.59
C LEU A 68 -12.42 6.50 10.04
N GLU A 69 -12.53 7.41 11.00
CA GLU A 69 -12.78 7.08 12.41
C GLU A 69 -14.18 6.49 12.66
N ASN A 70 -15.14 6.75 11.76
CA ASN A 70 -16.44 6.06 11.77
C ASN A 70 -16.39 4.64 11.19
N THR A 71 -15.28 4.23 10.56
CA THR A 71 -15.12 2.87 10.06
C THR A 71 -14.76 1.93 11.22
N ALA A 72 -15.34 0.73 11.22
CA ALA A 72 -15.08 -0.25 12.28
C ALA A 72 -13.58 -0.58 12.37
N ALA A 73 -13.11 -0.79 13.61
CA ALA A 73 -11.72 -1.11 13.93
C ALA A 73 -10.69 0.01 13.59
N VAL A 74 -11.10 1.25 13.32
CA VAL A 74 -10.19 2.39 13.28
C VAL A 74 -10.10 3.04 14.66
N ASN A 75 -8.86 3.21 15.15
CA ASN A 75 -8.57 3.76 16.47
C ASN A 75 -8.07 5.20 16.44
N GLY A 76 -7.57 5.65 15.28
CA GLY A 76 -7.12 7.03 15.14
C GLY A 76 -6.63 7.33 13.74
N VAL A 77 -6.81 8.59 13.35
CA VAL A 77 -6.36 9.10 12.06
C VAL A 77 -5.58 10.40 12.26
N GLU A 78 -4.36 10.41 11.72
CA GLU A 78 -3.43 11.52 11.81
C GLU A 78 -2.99 11.97 10.42
N LEU A 79 -2.70 13.25 10.25
CA LEU A 79 -2.00 13.72 9.05
C LEU A 79 -0.56 13.20 9.09
N ALA A 80 -0.07 12.74 7.94
CA ALA A 80 1.36 12.52 7.78
C ALA A 80 2.11 13.86 7.99
N ALA A 81 3.43 13.77 8.21
CA ALA A 81 4.26 14.95 8.44
C ALA A 81 4.11 15.97 7.29
N GLN A 82 3.83 17.22 7.66
CA GLN A 82 3.72 18.38 6.77
C GLN A 82 5.01 19.20 6.83
N LYS A 83 5.35 19.89 5.75
CA LYS A 83 6.50 20.82 5.71
C LYS A 83 6.15 22.18 6.31
N VAL A 84 4.90 22.62 6.13
CA VAL A 84 4.43 23.94 6.56
C VAL A 84 3.24 23.77 7.50
N GLU A 85 3.29 24.40 8.67
CA GLU A 85 2.20 24.36 9.62
C GLU A 85 0.94 25.01 9.04
N GLY A 86 -0.22 24.36 9.20
CA GLY A 86 -1.50 24.86 8.71
C GLY A 86 -1.71 24.72 7.20
N VAL A 87 -0.83 23.99 6.48
CA VAL A 87 -0.97 23.67 5.06
C VAL A 87 -0.98 22.15 4.88
N ILE A 88 -1.75 21.65 3.90
CA ILE A 88 -1.66 20.25 3.47
C ILE A 88 -0.80 20.16 2.23
N ASP A 89 0.51 19.99 2.44
CA ASP A 89 1.50 19.76 1.39
C ASP A 89 1.79 18.26 1.18
N ASN A 90 1.61 17.45 2.22
CA ASN A 90 1.62 16.01 2.16
C ASN A 90 0.20 15.46 2.34
N ARG A 91 -0.43 15.05 1.24
CA ARG A 91 -1.82 14.58 1.19
C ARG A 91 -1.94 13.11 1.58
N GLN A 92 -1.36 12.77 2.72
CA GLN A 92 -1.37 11.42 3.26
C GLN A 92 -1.89 11.46 4.70
N VAL A 93 -2.67 10.45 5.05
CA VAL A 93 -3.16 10.21 6.40
C VAL A 93 -2.65 8.86 6.88
N ILE A 94 -2.26 8.82 8.14
CA ILE A 94 -1.84 7.60 8.82
C ILE A 94 -3.04 7.12 9.63
N VAL A 95 -3.48 5.90 9.35
CA VAL A 95 -4.63 5.26 10.00
C VAL A 95 -4.11 4.19 10.93
N SER A 96 -4.39 4.34 12.21
CA SER A 96 -4.17 3.32 13.23
C SER A 96 -5.43 2.48 13.38
N TYR A 97 -5.29 1.16 13.31
CA TYR A 97 -6.42 0.24 13.28
C TYR A 97 -6.18 -1.03 14.10
N ASP A 98 -7.26 -1.67 14.51
CA ASP A 98 -7.29 -2.98 15.17
C ASP A 98 -7.51 -4.13 14.19
N ALA A 99 -7.34 -5.35 14.69
CA ALA A 99 -7.73 -6.56 13.96
C ALA A 99 -9.21 -6.49 13.54
N GLY A 100 -9.49 -6.92 12.31
CA GLY A 100 -10.81 -6.82 11.68
C GLY A 100 -10.99 -5.58 10.81
N PHE A 101 -10.01 -4.67 10.74
CA PHE A 101 -10.06 -3.51 9.85
C PHE A 101 -10.17 -3.92 8.37
N ASN A 102 -11.11 -3.32 7.64
CA ASN A 102 -11.30 -3.54 6.21
C ASN A 102 -10.93 -2.29 5.42
N LEU A 103 -9.85 -2.40 4.64
CA LEU A 103 -9.36 -1.31 3.79
C LEU A 103 -10.38 -0.88 2.74
N ALA A 104 -11.14 -1.82 2.16
CA ALA A 104 -12.12 -1.50 1.14
C ALA A 104 -13.27 -0.67 1.70
N ASP A 105 -13.73 -0.96 2.92
CA ASP A 105 -14.79 -0.19 3.59
C ASP A 105 -14.32 1.23 3.92
N ALA A 106 -13.06 1.38 4.35
CA ALA A 106 -12.44 2.67 4.62
C ALA A 106 -12.31 3.53 3.33
N ILE A 107 -11.89 2.92 2.22
CA ILE A 107 -11.81 3.60 0.92
C ILE A 107 -13.22 3.97 0.43
N ASP A 108 -14.20 3.07 0.52
CA ASP A 108 -15.59 3.34 0.14
C ASP A 108 -16.21 4.49 0.96
N ALA A 109 -15.91 4.57 2.26
CA ALA A 109 -16.31 5.68 3.11
C ALA A 109 -15.73 7.03 2.63
N LEU A 110 -14.46 7.05 2.21
CA LEU A 110 -13.83 8.23 1.64
C LEU A 110 -14.43 8.63 0.28
N GLN A 111 -14.71 7.65 -0.58
CA GLN A 111 -15.33 7.89 -1.89
C GLN A 111 -16.74 8.49 -1.75
N LYS A 112 -17.51 8.09 -0.74
CA LYS A 112 -18.84 8.65 -0.44
C LYS A 112 -18.80 10.13 -0.04
N GLU A 113 -17.73 10.59 0.59
CA GLU A 113 -17.52 12.02 0.87
C GLU A 113 -16.94 12.79 -0.33
N GLY A 114 -16.64 12.11 -1.44
CA GLY A 114 -16.08 12.70 -2.66
C GLY A 114 -14.56 12.64 -2.77
N PHE A 115 -13.88 11.84 -1.95
CA PHE A 115 -12.44 11.58 -2.07
C PHE A 115 -12.19 10.31 -2.90
N THR A 116 -12.55 10.39 -4.18
CA THR A 116 -12.55 9.29 -5.15
C THR A 116 -11.18 8.70 -5.45
N GLU A 117 -10.12 9.49 -5.38
CA GLU A 117 -8.75 9.07 -5.71
C GLU A 117 -7.96 8.53 -4.50
N SER A 118 -8.67 8.13 -3.43
CA SER A 118 -8.06 7.64 -2.19
C SER A 118 -7.53 6.22 -2.36
N GLU A 119 -6.26 6.00 -1.97
CA GLU A 119 -5.58 4.70 -2.11
C GLU A 119 -4.59 4.45 -0.97
N MET A 120 -4.33 3.18 -0.65
CA MET A 120 -3.27 2.81 0.28
C MET A 120 -1.90 2.96 -0.38
N VAL A 121 -0.97 3.59 0.33
CA VAL A 121 0.43 3.73 -0.07
C VAL A 121 1.34 3.18 1.03
N GLN A 122 2.31 2.32 0.67
CA GLN A 122 3.34 1.80 1.58
C GLN A 122 4.62 2.61 1.46
#